data_AF-A0A0A2SNV6-F1
#
_entry.id   AF-A0A0A2SNV6-F1
#
_cell.length_a   1.000
_cell.length_b   1.000
_cell.length_c   1.000
_cell.angle_alpha   90.00
_cell.angle_beta   90.00
_cell.angle_gamma   90.00
#
_symmetry.space_group_name_H-M   'P 1'
#
loop_
_entity.id
_entity.type
_entity.pdbx_description
1 polymer ?
#
loop_
_entity_poly.entity_id
_entity_poly.type
_entity_poly.pdbx_seq_one_letter_code
_entity_poly.pdbx_strand_id
1 'polypeptide(L)'
;MGAEAGANPFGHGHLIFSSQKDEQSPIGVIDSIGYYSQPSTTTNPIIKIVKQFLGLNVDLQGGHGVLKHEVMHELDGNGLHGISFEVTQEQFIAIKNDYEKTLKTQQEVIEELNRELTNKGIEPSGHTRYIAEKAKAAADRKEPRLKPFHITMDLTWKGLDSSQSYTCKDYSLDLLQRHKIITDKIKDQFTYSKATKAFPIFSGISLPPIRLISTGDPEKVVSKRTAKVFYNHTWEKNSLFWASPIQTMENNLLRDKFDETLNYSTLKNILNRKRRTEYFLREKIREIQEGKEQNKQYLHYLHIQLKRVQNLALLFNNSRENQNAKLLDQRLLRSNQVLQEASLAIHIDKINYSFIMRAFESVSFNQAILGMILMIASVAVIAAVPVVGVGLLAASSLLTAYQLHGFYKEEIKFDEMRESFYNFSLKNQTRELGQPYVMAI
;
A
#
# COMPACT_ATOMS: atom_id res chain seq x y z
N MET A 1 -6.60 -3.17 -2.47
CA MET A 1 -5.48 -4.10 -2.71
C MET A 1 -5.98 -5.16 -3.70
N GLY A 2 -5.18 -5.47 -4.72
CA GLY A 2 -4.58 -6.80 -4.88
C GLY A 2 -5.42 -8.08 -4.92
N ALA A 3 -6.76 -8.09 -4.99
CA ALA A 3 -7.45 -9.35 -5.29
C ALA A 3 -6.93 -9.96 -6.63
N GLU A 4 -6.56 -9.10 -7.58
CA GLU A 4 -5.92 -9.49 -8.85
C GLU A 4 -4.45 -9.94 -8.70
N ALA A 5 -3.79 -9.62 -7.58
CA ALA A 5 -2.41 -10.01 -7.27
C ALA A 5 -2.32 -11.11 -6.19
N GLY A 6 -3.45 -11.68 -5.76
CA GLY A 6 -3.49 -12.76 -4.77
C GLY A 6 -3.56 -12.32 -3.30
N ALA A 7 -3.88 -11.05 -3.02
CA ALA A 7 -4.04 -10.57 -1.64
C ALA A 7 -5.26 -11.22 -0.97
N ASN A 8 -5.09 -11.71 0.27
CA ASN A 8 -6.13 -12.35 1.07
C ASN A 8 -7.31 -11.39 1.32
N PRO A 9 -8.56 -11.72 0.94
CA PRO A 9 -9.72 -10.85 1.17
C PRO A 9 -10.01 -10.60 2.65
N PHE A 10 -9.51 -11.46 3.53
CA PHE A 10 -9.65 -11.29 4.98
C PHE A 10 -8.52 -10.48 5.63
N GLY A 11 -7.57 -9.98 4.85
CA GLY A 11 -6.38 -9.28 5.33
C GLY A 11 -5.26 -10.24 5.77
N HIS A 12 -4.13 -9.66 6.13
CA HIS A 12 -2.92 -10.38 6.57
C HIS A 12 -2.24 -9.59 7.69
N GLY A 13 -1.87 -10.29 8.77
CA GLY A 13 -1.13 -9.72 9.89
C GLY A 13 0.35 -10.03 9.77
N HIS A 14 1.20 -9.04 10.00
CA HIS A 14 2.66 -9.18 9.95
C HIS A 14 3.30 -8.23 10.97
N LEU A 15 4.56 -8.48 11.29
CA LEU A 15 5.38 -7.59 12.10
C LEU A 15 6.26 -6.74 11.19
N ILE A 16 6.35 -5.45 11.50
CA ILE A 16 7.22 -4.49 10.82
C ILE A 16 8.22 -4.01 11.86
N PHE A 17 9.50 -4.22 11.58
CA PHE A 17 10.60 -3.74 12.41
C PHE A 17 11.13 -2.46 11.80
N SER A 18 11.18 -1.40 12.60
CA SER A 18 11.65 -0.09 12.16
C SER A 18 12.67 0.48 13.12
N SER A 19 13.57 1.29 12.61
CA SER A 19 14.61 1.95 13.39
C SER A 19 14.64 3.44 13.07
N GLN A 20 14.93 4.23 14.10
CA GLN A 20 15.15 5.65 14.02
C GLN A 20 16.46 5.96 14.76
N LYS A 21 17.39 6.65 14.08
CA LYS A 21 18.72 6.95 14.63
C LYS A 21 18.67 8.03 15.72
N ASP A 22 17.92 9.08 15.45
CA ASP A 22 17.68 10.22 16.34
C ASP A 22 16.29 10.78 16.04
N GLU A 23 15.76 11.64 16.92
CA GLU A 23 14.37 12.05 16.81
C GLU A 23 14.04 12.87 15.54
N GLN A 24 15.04 13.39 14.81
CA GLN A 24 14.84 14.15 13.58
C GLN A 24 15.02 13.29 12.34
N SER A 25 15.67 12.14 12.46
CA SER A 25 15.92 11.22 11.37
C SER A 25 14.63 10.54 10.89
N PRO A 26 14.52 10.23 9.58
CA PRO A 26 13.51 9.33 9.05
C PRO A 26 13.46 8.01 9.80
N ILE A 27 12.26 7.47 9.97
CA ILE A 27 12.06 6.14 10.55
C ILE A 27 12.06 5.15 9.39
N GLY A 28 13.12 4.34 9.30
CA GLY A 28 13.30 3.34 8.26
C GLY A 28 12.79 1.98 8.71
N VAL A 29 12.06 1.29 7.84
CA VAL A 29 11.75 -0.12 8.03
C VAL A 29 13.00 -0.93 7.70
N ILE A 30 13.42 -1.76 8.64
CA ILE A 30 14.64 -2.56 8.54
C ILE A 30 14.36 -4.03 8.24
N ASP A 31 13.18 -4.53 8.61
CA ASP A 31 12.73 -5.88 8.29
C ASP A 31 11.21 -6.00 8.47
N SER A 32 10.61 -7.02 7.87
CA SER A 32 9.22 -7.37 8.11
C SER A 32 9.00 -8.85 7.87
N ILE A 33 8.22 -9.48 8.74
CA ILE A 33 7.89 -10.91 8.67
C ILE A 33 6.39 -11.12 8.82
N GLY A 34 5.87 -12.09 8.07
CA GLY A 34 4.52 -12.60 8.27
C GLY A 34 4.49 -14.12 8.25
N TYR A 35 3.39 -14.65 8.74
CA TYR A 35 3.20 -16.08 8.93
C TYR A 35 2.07 -16.57 8.04
N TYR A 36 2.38 -17.45 7.09
CA TYR A 36 1.48 -17.82 6.00
C TYR A 36 1.09 -19.30 6.07
N SER A 37 -0.19 -19.56 5.80
CA SER A 37 -0.69 -20.91 5.53
C SER A 37 0.08 -21.55 4.36
N GLN A 38 0.48 -22.81 4.52
CA GLN A 38 0.89 -23.61 3.36
C GLN A 38 -0.34 -24.16 2.64
N PRO A 39 -0.30 -24.34 1.32
CA PRO A 39 -1.39 -25.00 0.60
C PRO A 39 -1.61 -26.44 1.12
N SER A 40 -2.86 -26.80 1.35
CA SER A 40 -3.29 -28.20 1.48
C SER A 40 -4.67 -28.41 0.85
N THR A 41 -4.94 -29.67 0.55
CA THR A 41 -6.27 -30.10 0.14
C THR A 41 -7.17 -30.10 1.36
N THR A 42 -8.10 -29.14 1.45
CA THR A 42 -9.23 -29.20 2.39
C THR A 42 -9.90 -30.57 2.26
N THR A 43 -9.81 -31.38 3.31
CA THR A 43 -10.35 -32.74 3.32
C THR A 43 -11.86 -32.75 3.47
N ASN A 44 -12.45 -31.70 4.06
CA ASN A 44 -13.89 -31.56 4.21
C ASN A 44 -14.56 -30.98 2.93
N PRO A 45 -15.47 -31.72 2.28
CA PRO A 45 -16.10 -31.31 1.01
C PRO A 45 -16.99 -30.08 1.14
N ILE A 46 -17.67 -29.87 2.27
CA ILE A 46 -18.51 -28.68 2.51
C ILE A 46 -17.63 -27.44 2.59
N ILE A 47 -16.53 -27.53 3.35
CA ILE A 47 -15.55 -26.45 3.50
C ILE A 47 -14.90 -26.13 2.15
N LYS A 48 -14.64 -27.14 1.32
CA LYS A 48 -14.11 -26.97 -0.04
C LYS A 48 -15.05 -26.16 -0.95
N ILE A 49 -16.36 -26.41 -0.88
CA ILE A 49 -17.37 -25.65 -1.64
C ILE A 49 -17.42 -24.19 -1.17
N VAL A 50 -17.43 -23.95 0.14
CA VAL A 50 -17.43 -22.59 0.70
C VAL A 50 -16.17 -21.82 0.31
N LYS A 51 -15.00 -22.47 0.32
CA LYS A 51 -13.75 -21.86 -0.17
C LYS A 51 -13.82 -21.44 -1.63
N GLN A 52 -14.35 -22.31 -2.50
CA GLN A 52 -14.50 -22.02 -3.93
C GLN A 52 -15.46 -20.85 -4.16
N PHE A 53 -16.58 -20.81 -3.42
CA PHE A 53 -17.53 -19.72 -3.49
C PHE A 53 -16.94 -18.37 -3.04
N LEU A 54 -16.12 -18.38 -1.98
CA LEU A 54 -15.51 -17.18 -1.41
C LEU A 54 -14.14 -16.83 -2.01
N GLY A 55 -13.64 -17.60 -2.99
CA GLY A 55 -12.34 -17.37 -3.62
C GLY A 55 -11.13 -17.53 -2.68
N LEU A 56 -11.27 -18.35 -1.63
CA LEU A 56 -10.26 -18.49 -0.58
C LEU A 56 -9.20 -19.54 -0.95
N ASN A 57 -7.95 -19.10 -1.00
CA ASN A 57 -6.79 -19.98 -1.22
C ASN A 57 -6.00 -20.27 0.09
N VAL A 58 -6.65 -20.14 1.25
CA VAL A 58 -6.06 -20.38 2.57
C VAL A 58 -6.58 -21.67 3.19
N ASP A 59 -5.76 -22.40 3.93
CA ASP A 59 -6.21 -23.60 4.63
C ASP A 59 -7.08 -23.29 5.84
N LEU A 60 -8.24 -23.96 5.88
CA LEU A 60 -9.18 -23.79 6.98
C LEU A 60 -8.91 -24.81 8.10
N GLN A 61 -8.27 -25.97 7.83
CA GLN A 61 -8.02 -26.98 8.87
C GLN A 61 -6.74 -27.80 8.63
N GLY A 62 -6.01 -28.06 9.73
CA GLY A 62 -5.05 -29.18 9.82
C GLY A 62 -3.69 -28.98 9.15
N GLY A 63 -3.34 -27.78 8.69
CA GLY A 63 -2.02 -27.47 8.12
C GLY A 63 -1.06 -26.84 9.13
N HIS A 64 0.16 -26.58 8.65
CA HIS A 64 1.12 -25.71 9.33
C HIS A 64 1.27 -24.38 8.59
N GLY A 65 1.74 -23.36 9.31
CA GLY A 65 2.17 -22.11 8.69
C GLY A 65 3.68 -22.07 8.50
N VAL A 66 4.13 -21.07 7.78
CA VAL A 66 5.55 -20.80 7.51
C VAL A 66 5.80 -19.31 7.62
N LEU A 67 6.83 -18.94 8.36
CA LEU A 67 7.31 -17.57 8.39
C LEU A 67 7.95 -17.21 7.06
N LYS A 68 7.73 -15.98 6.61
CA LYS A 68 8.38 -15.42 5.44
C LYS A 68 8.64 -13.94 5.68
N HIS A 69 9.71 -13.44 5.05
CA HIS A 69 9.85 -11.99 4.92
C HIS A 69 8.75 -11.45 4.02
N GLU A 70 8.13 -10.35 4.44
CA GLU A 70 7.12 -9.65 3.65
C GLU A 70 7.77 -9.04 2.40
N VAL A 71 7.02 -8.97 1.30
CA VAL A 71 7.52 -8.30 0.10
C VAL A 71 7.22 -6.81 0.20
N MET A 72 8.22 -5.97 -0.05
CA MET A 72 8.12 -4.50 0.13
C MET A 72 6.90 -3.86 -0.54
N HIS A 73 6.54 -4.29 -1.76
CA HIS A 73 5.38 -3.74 -2.49
C HIS A 73 4.01 -3.97 -1.83
N GLU A 74 3.93 -4.89 -0.86
CA GLU A 74 2.74 -5.09 -0.03
C GLU A 74 2.66 -4.03 1.07
N LEU A 75 3.80 -3.50 1.50
CA LEU A 75 3.95 -2.57 2.62
C LEU A 75 3.79 -1.10 2.21
N ASP A 76 4.23 -0.71 1.01
CA ASP A 76 4.06 0.65 0.48
C ASP A 76 2.72 0.87 -0.27
N GLY A 77 1.81 -0.10 -0.12
CA GLY A 77 0.51 -0.22 -0.79
C GLY A 77 -0.63 0.61 -0.18
N ASN A 78 -1.87 0.11 -0.27
CA ASN A 78 -3.08 0.86 0.08
C ASN A 78 -3.36 0.91 1.60
N GLY A 79 -2.43 1.49 2.36
CA GLY A 79 -2.57 1.74 3.78
C GLY A 79 -2.45 0.47 4.62
N LEU A 80 -1.72 0.60 5.72
CA LEU A 80 -1.59 -0.43 6.74
C LEU A 80 -2.42 0.01 7.95
N HIS A 81 -2.84 -0.94 8.77
CA HIS A 81 -3.44 -0.67 10.06
C HIS A 81 -2.70 -1.52 11.08
N GLY A 82 -2.29 -0.90 12.17
CA GLY A 82 -1.47 -1.57 13.15
C GLY A 82 -1.39 -0.78 14.45
N ILE A 83 -0.79 -1.43 15.43
CA ILE A 83 -0.34 -0.81 16.65
C ILE A 83 1.18 -0.84 16.67
N SER A 84 1.79 0.23 17.19
CA SER A 84 3.24 0.33 17.29
C SER A 84 3.67 0.18 18.74
N PHE A 85 4.80 -0.48 18.95
CA PHE A 85 5.46 -0.62 20.25
C PHE A 85 6.87 -0.07 20.13
N GLU A 86 7.29 0.68 21.14
CA GLU A 86 8.70 1.00 21.31
C GLU A 86 9.36 -0.18 22.04
N VAL A 87 10.55 -0.55 21.58
CA VAL A 87 11.26 -1.73 22.10
C VAL A 87 12.71 -1.38 22.36
N THR A 88 13.29 -2.01 23.37
CA THR A 88 14.73 -1.91 23.63
C THR A 88 15.54 -2.62 22.52
N GLN A 89 16.81 -2.24 22.37
CA GLN A 89 17.70 -2.87 21.41
C GLN A 89 17.88 -4.37 21.71
N GLU A 90 17.92 -4.74 22.99
CA GLU A 90 18.02 -6.13 23.44
C GLU A 90 16.80 -6.94 23.02
N GLN A 91 15.58 -6.40 23.20
CA GLN A 91 14.34 -7.05 22.75
C GLN A 91 14.31 -7.22 21.24
N PHE A 92 14.73 -6.19 20.48
CA PHE A 92 14.80 -6.28 19.03
C PHE A 92 15.76 -7.38 18.57
N ILE A 93 16.99 -7.43 19.12
CA ILE A 93 17.99 -8.45 18.79
C ILE A 93 17.47 -9.85 19.15
N ALA A 94 16.83 -10.00 20.31
CA ALA A 94 16.27 -11.28 20.76
C ALA A 94 15.18 -11.80 19.81
N ILE A 95 14.25 -10.94 19.39
CA ILE A 95 13.19 -11.29 18.43
C ILE A 95 13.77 -11.63 17.08
N LYS A 96 14.73 -10.82 16.60
CA LYS A 96 15.41 -11.03 15.33
C LYS A 96 16.04 -12.41 15.25
N ASN A 97 16.87 -12.74 16.24
CA ASN A 97 17.52 -14.04 16.30
C ASN A 97 16.50 -15.19 16.40
N ASP A 98 15.39 -15.01 17.11
CA ASP A 98 14.34 -16.03 17.24
C ASP A 98 13.61 -16.29 15.91
N TYR A 99 13.19 -15.24 15.19
CA TYR A 99 12.50 -15.47 13.91
C TYR A 99 13.45 -15.93 12.81
N GLU A 100 14.71 -15.47 12.76
CA GLU A 100 15.70 -15.94 11.78
C GLU A 100 16.02 -17.43 12.00
N LYS A 101 16.19 -17.83 13.26
CA LYS A 101 16.34 -19.24 13.62
C LYS A 101 15.11 -20.05 13.23
N THR A 102 13.91 -19.51 13.48
CA THR A 102 12.66 -20.19 13.14
C THR A 102 12.49 -20.36 11.64
N LEU A 103 12.79 -19.33 10.84
CA LEU A 103 12.79 -19.38 9.37
C LEU A 103 13.69 -20.52 8.85
N LYS A 104 14.94 -20.56 9.33
CA LYS A 104 15.90 -21.60 8.95
C LYS A 104 15.40 -22.99 9.36
N THR A 105 14.95 -23.13 10.61
CA THR A 105 14.43 -24.41 11.14
C THR A 105 13.23 -24.89 10.31
N GLN A 106 12.28 -24.00 9.99
CA GLN A 106 11.10 -24.37 9.20
C GLN A 106 11.50 -24.86 7.80
N GLN A 107 12.44 -24.20 7.14
CA GLN A 107 12.93 -24.61 5.82
C GLN A 107 13.56 -26.02 5.87
N GLU A 108 14.46 -26.26 6.82
CA GLU A 108 15.13 -27.55 7.00
C GLU A 108 14.13 -28.69 7.27
N VAL A 109 13.15 -28.43 8.15
CA VAL A 109 12.11 -29.42 8.50
C VAL A 109 11.17 -29.69 7.33
N ILE A 110 10.82 -28.68 6.54
CA ILE A 110 9.98 -28.87 5.36
C ILE A 110 10.70 -29.74 4.32
N GLU A 111 11.99 -29.52 4.09
CA GLU A 111 12.80 -30.33 3.18
C GLU A 111 12.97 -31.77 3.68
N GLU A 112 13.23 -31.95 4.98
CA GLU A 112 13.26 -33.25 5.67
C GLU A 112 11.96 -34.03 5.44
N LEU A 113 10.82 -33.43 5.79
CA LEU A 113 9.51 -34.08 5.70
C LEU A 113 9.07 -34.32 4.25
N ASN A 114 9.40 -33.41 3.32
CA ASN A 114 9.12 -33.62 1.90
C ASN A 114 9.80 -34.89 1.39
N ARG A 115 11.11 -35.06 1.67
CA ARG A 115 11.86 -36.26 1.26
C ARG A 115 11.24 -37.54 1.85
N GLU A 116 10.91 -37.53 3.13
CA GLU A 116 10.33 -38.70 3.80
C GLU A 116 8.94 -39.06 3.29
N LEU A 117 8.07 -38.07 3.07
CA LEU A 117 6.73 -38.29 2.54
C LEU A 117 6.81 -38.83 1.11
N THR A 118 7.67 -38.25 0.27
CA THR A 118 7.92 -38.74 -1.09
C THR A 118 8.45 -40.18 -1.09
N ASN A 119 9.39 -40.53 -0.21
CA ASN A 119 9.90 -41.90 -0.08
C ASN A 119 8.81 -42.91 0.34
N LYS A 120 7.77 -42.44 1.03
CA LYS A 120 6.59 -43.23 1.41
C LYS A 120 5.48 -43.22 0.35
N GLY A 121 5.69 -42.57 -0.79
CA GLY A 121 4.67 -42.39 -1.83
C GLY A 121 3.52 -41.47 -1.41
N ILE A 122 3.70 -40.62 -0.41
CA ILE A 122 2.71 -39.66 0.07
C ILE A 122 3.03 -38.28 -0.51
N GLU A 123 2.02 -37.63 -1.12
CA GLU A 123 2.18 -36.28 -1.65
C GLU A 123 2.45 -35.25 -0.51
N PRO A 124 3.57 -34.51 -0.56
CA PRO A 124 3.86 -33.52 0.47
C PRO A 124 2.98 -32.27 0.35
N SER A 125 2.25 -31.96 1.41
CA SER A 125 1.37 -30.79 1.53
C SER A 125 1.48 -30.18 2.92
N GLY A 126 0.91 -28.98 3.14
CA GLY A 126 0.85 -28.37 4.48
C GLY A 126 0.21 -29.28 5.53
N HIS A 127 -0.76 -30.11 5.13
CA HIS A 127 -1.44 -31.05 6.02
C HIS A 127 -0.59 -32.29 6.32
N THR A 128 -0.11 -32.98 5.28
CA THR A 128 0.65 -34.24 5.44
C THR A 128 1.97 -34.02 6.16
N ARG A 129 2.65 -32.89 5.92
CA ARG A 129 3.83 -32.47 6.69
C ARG A 129 3.52 -32.27 8.16
N TYR A 130 2.43 -31.56 8.48
CA TYR A 130 2.12 -31.23 9.87
C TYR A 130 1.74 -32.47 10.68
N ILE A 131 1.02 -33.43 10.08
CA ILE A 131 0.75 -34.74 10.71
C ILE A 131 2.06 -35.48 10.99
N ALA A 132 2.95 -35.57 9.99
CA ALA A 132 4.22 -36.26 10.13
C ALA A 132 5.12 -35.61 11.21
N GLU A 133 5.20 -34.28 11.24
CA GLU A 133 5.93 -33.53 12.25
C GLU A 133 5.37 -33.77 13.66
N LYS A 134 4.04 -33.74 13.81
CA LYS A 134 3.40 -34.04 15.10
C LYS A 134 3.71 -35.45 15.60
N ALA A 135 3.68 -36.44 14.71
CA ALA A 135 4.00 -37.82 15.06
C ALA A 135 5.46 -37.96 15.50
N LYS A 136 6.40 -37.31 14.79
CA LYS A 136 7.82 -37.26 15.15
C LYS A 136 8.07 -36.56 16.49
N ALA A 137 7.51 -35.37 16.65
CA ALA A 137 7.64 -34.58 17.87
C ALA A 137 7.09 -35.34 19.09
N ALA A 138 5.97 -36.06 18.92
CA ALA A 138 5.42 -36.93 19.96
C ALA A 138 6.34 -38.11 20.30
N ALA A 139 6.95 -38.76 19.29
CA ALA A 139 7.91 -39.84 19.51
C ALA A 139 9.17 -39.36 20.26
N ASP A 140 9.63 -38.15 19.94
CA ASP A 140 10.81 -37.52 20.55
C ASP A 140 10.53 -36.79 21.88
N ARG A 141 9.26 -36.76 22.32
CA ARG A 141 8.77 -35.99 23.49
C ARG A 141 9.16 -34.51 23.43
N LYS A 142 9.03 -33.90 22.26
CA LYS A 142 9.32 -32.49 22.00
C LYS A 142 8.11 -31.79 21.39
N GLU A 143 8.12 -30.46 21.43
CA GLU A 143 7.15 -29.65 20.70
C GLU A 143 7.39 -29.70 19.18
N PRO A 144 6.34 -29.71 18.35
CA PRO A 144 6.48 -29.59 16.90
C PRO A 144 7.25 -28.34 16.49
N ARG A 145 8.22 -28.54 15.58
CA ARG A 145 9.04 -27.47 14.98
C ARG A 145 8.21 -26.61 14.03
N LEU A 146 7.23 -27.22 13.34
CA LEU A 146 6.23 -26.52 12.55
C LEU A 146 5.03 -26.16 13.44
N LYS A 147 4.62 -24.89 13.42
CA LYS A 147 3.44 -24.42 14.17
C LYS A 147 2.17 -24.56 13.32
N PRO A 148 0.98 -24.72 13.93
CA PRO A 148 -0.25 -24.81 13.16
C PRO A 148 -0.51 -23.54 12.35
N PHE A 149 -1.29 -23.66 11.29
CA PHE A 149 -2.03 -22.54 10.71
C PHE A 149 -3.39 -23.07 10.24
N HIS A 150 -4.46 -22.55 10.83
CA HIS A 150 -5.81 -22.96 10.49
C HIS A 150 -6.83 -21.88 10.89
N ILE A 151 -7.90 -21.80 10.11
CA ILE A 151 -9.03 -20.91 10.35
C ILE A 151 -10.26 -21.77 10.58
N THR A 152 -10.67 -21.91 11.83
CA THR A 152 -11.91 -22.59 12.21
C THR A 152 -13.05 -21.57 12.25
N MET A 153 -14.23 -21.98 11.80
CA MET A 153 -15.43 -21.16 11.92
C MET A 153 -16.62 -22.07 12.24
N ASP A 154 -16.97 -22.10 13.53
CA ASP A 154 -18.06 -22.90 14.05
C ASP A 154 -19.31 -22.03 14.21
N LEU A 155 -20.48 -22.54 13.82
CA LEU A 155 -21.74 -21.87 14.11
C LEU A 155 -22.21 -22.26 15.51
N THR A 156 -22.14 -21.32 16.45
CA THR A 156 -22.69 -21.50 17.79
C THR A 156 -24.03 -20.79 17.93
N TRP A 157 -24.78 -21.09 18.99
CA TRP A 157 -26.01 -20.36 19.32
C TRP A 157 -25.79 -18.86 19.58
N LYS A 158 -24.55 -18.42 19.80
CA LYS A 158 -24.15 -17.01 19.94
C LYS A 158 -23.61 -16.40 18.64
N GLY A 159 -23.72 -17.13 17.52
CA GLY A 159 -23.19 -16.74 16.21
C GLY A 159 -21.91 -17.47 15.83
N LEU A 160 -21.18 -16.92 14.85
CA LEU A 160 -19.93 -17.49 14.36
C LEU A 160 -18.85 -17.45 15.46
N ASP A 161 -18.11 -18.53 15.62
CA ASP A 161 -17.01 -18.69 16.55
C ASP A 161 -15.76 -19.16 15.79
N SER A 162 -14.73 -18.32 15.79
CA SER A 162 -13.41 -18.61 15.23
C SER A 162 -12.32 -18.70 16.30
N SER A 163 -12.69 -18.86 17.58
CA SER A 163 -11.78 -18.86 18.73
C SER A 163 -10.73 -19.98 18.71
N GLN A 164 -11.01 -21.08 18.01
CA GLN A 164 -10.07 -22.19 17.84
C GLN A 164 -9.04 -21.96 16.73
N SER A 165 -9.11 -20.85 15.99
CA SER A 165 -8.18 -20.55 14.91
C SER A 165 -6.78 -20.23 15.43
N TYR A 166 -5.79 -20.51 14.60
CA TYR A 166 -4.40 -20.09 14.80
C TYR A 166 -3.86 -19.56 13.47
N THR A 167 -3.58 -18.26 13.43
CA THR A 167 -3.34 -17.51 12.19
C THR A 167 -2.08 -16.65 12.28
N CYS A 168 -1.85 -15.83 11.26
CA CYS A 168 -0.78 -14.83 11.24
C CYS A 168 -0.82 -13.86 12.44
N LYS A 169 -2.03 -13.52 12.89
CA LYS A 169 -2.25 -12.67 14.06
C LYS A 169 -1.81 -13.36 15.35
N ASP A 170 -2.26 -14.59 15.57
CA ASP A 170 -1.91 -15.37 16.77
C ASP A 170 -0.39 -15.56 16.88
N TYR A 171 0.25 -15.96 15.78
CA TYR A 171 1.70 -16.12 15.74
C TYR A 171 2.45 -14.81 16.06
N SER A 172 2.02 -13.69 15.48
CA SER A 172 2.63 -12.39 15.72
C SER A 172 2.51 -11.99 17.20
N LEU A 173 1.33 -12.17 17.79
CA LEU A 173 1.10 -11.90 19.22
C LEU A 173 1.91 -12.82 20.14
N ASP A 174 2.00 -14.12 19.82
CA ASP A 174 2.83 -15.08 20.54
C ASP A 174 4.31 -14.68 20.51
N LEU A 175 4.81 -14.25 19.36
CA LEU A 175 6.19 -13.78 19.22
C LEU A 175 6.43 -12.52 20.06
N LEU A 176 5.55 -11.53 20.01
CA LEU A 176 5.67 -10.32 20.84
C LEU A 176 5.61 -10.64 22.34
N GLN A 177 4.73 -11.55 22.75
CA GLN A 177 4.56 -11.95 24.15
C GLN A 177 5.79 -12.71 24.68
N ARG A 178 6.33 -13.66 23.92
CA ARG A 178 7.54 -14.44 24.30
C ARG A 178 8.74 -13.56 24.61
N HIS A 179 8.85 -12.43 23.92
CA HIS A 179 9.93 -11.45 24.10
C HIS A 179 9.54 -10.25 24.97
N LYS A 180 8.43 -10.38 25.72
CA LYS A 180 7.95 -9.40 26.72
C LYS A 180 7.72 -7.99 26.16
N ILE A 181 7.35 -7.88 24.88
CA ILE A 181 6.90 -6.60 24.29
C ILE A 181 5.46 -6.31 24.71
N ILE A 182 4.62 -7.35 24.70
CA ILE A 182 3.22 -7.25 25.12
C ILE A 182 2.95 -8.16 26.30
N THR A 183 1.98 -7.76 27.13
CA THR A 183 1.47 -8.56 28.24
C THR A 183 0.35 -9.48 27.79
N ASP A 184 0.02 -10.48 28.60
CA ASP A 184 -1.13 -11.38 28.39
C ASP A 184 -2.43 -10.60 28.23
N LYS A 185 -2.60 -9.55 29.04
CA LYS A 185 -3.75 -8.65 28.97
C LYS A 185 -3.87 -7.97 27.60
N ILE A 186 -2.76 -7.49 27.03
CA ILE A 186 -2.74 -6.85 25.71
C ILE A 186 -3.05 -7.88 24.61
N LYS A 187 -2.48 -9.09 24.72
CA LYS A 187 -2.77 -10.17 23.80
C LYS A 187 -4.26 -10.54 23.82
N ASP A 188 -4.84 -10.69 25.01
CA ASP A 188 -6.25 -11.02 25.21
C ASP A 188 -7.17 -9.94 24.62
N GLN A 189 -6.80 -8.66 24.74
CA GLN A 189 -7.54 -7.56 24.10
C GLN A 189 -7.56 -7.70 22.58
N PHE A 190 -6.47 -8.14 21.97
CA PHE A 190 -6.41 -8.36 20.52
C PHE A 190 -7.14 -9.63 20.06
N THR A 191 -7.34 -10.61 20.94
CA THR A 191 -8.03 -11.88 20.64
C THR A 191 -9.43 -11.99 21.27
N TYR A 192 -9.96 -10.90 21.83
CA TYR A 192 -11.16 -10.90 22.69
C TYR A 192 -12.42 -11.43 22.00
N SER A 193 -12.62 -11.13 20.71
CA SER A 193 -13.82 -11.55 19.99
C SER A 193 -13.68 -12.98 19.46
N LYS A 194 -14.50 -13.89 20.01
CA LYS A 194 -14.63 -15.26 19.52
C LYS A 194 -14.97 -15.31 18.03
N ALA A 195 -15.84 -14.44 17.54
CA ALA A 195 -16.26 -14.42 16.13
C ALA A 195 -15.15 -14.00 15.16
N THR A 196 -14.24 -13.11 15.58
CA THR A 196 -13.26 -12.47 14.68
C THR A 196 -11.81 -12.78 15.00
N LYS A 197 -11.54 -13.73 15.90
CA LYS A 197 -10.16 -14.12 16.28
C LYS A 197 -9.32 -14.50 15.05
N ALA A 198 -9.89 -15.25 14.12
CA ALA A 198 -9.20 -15.66 12.89
C ALA A 198 -8.82 -14.51 11.95
N PHE A 199 -9.45 -13.36 12.11
CA PHE A 199 -9.27 -12.25 11.19
C PHE A 199 -8.36 -11.19 11.82
N PRO A 200 -7.47 -10.56 11.03
CA PRO A 200 -6.66 -9.41 11.45
C PRO A 200 -7.50 -8.14 11.69
N ILE A 201 -8.80 -8.29 11.97
CA ILE A 201 -9.66 -7.24 12.49
C ILE A 201 -9.39 -7.16 13.99
N PHE A 202 -9.01 -5.98 14.45
CA PHE A 202 -8.81 -5.69 15.86
C PHE A 202 -10.18 -5.35 16.44
N SER A 203 -10.91 -6.37 16.89
CA SER A 203 -12.24 -6.18 17.45
C SER A 203 -12.19 -5.23 18.64
N GLY A 204 -12.88 -4.09 18.54
CA GLY A 204 -13.01 -3.13 19.64
C GLY A 204 -11.88 -2.10 19.78
N ILE A 205 -10.87 -2.09 18.91
CA ILE A 205 -9.80 -1.08 18.92
C ILE A 205 -9.74 -0.39 17.57
N SER A 206 -9.98 0.92 17.56
CA SER A 206 -9.73 1.76 16.39
C SER A 206 -8.22 1.86 16.18
N LEU A 207 -7.69 1.17 15.17
CA LEU A 207 -6.27 1.23 14.89
C LEU A 207 -5.89 2.43 14.04
N PRO A 208 -4.79 3.10 14.38
CA PRO A 208 -4.30 4.18 13.56
C PRO A 208 -3.92 3.69 12.17
N PRO A 209 -4.20 4.52 11.17
CA PRO A 209 -3.75 4.24 9.84
C PRO A 209 -2.23 4.46 9.75
N ILE A 210 -1.55 3.49 9.16
CA ILE A 210 -0.11 3.49 8.91
C ILE A 210 0.12 3.69 7.41
N ARG A 211 1.01 4.60 7.06
CA ARG A 211 1.47 4.81 5.69
C ARG A 211 2.98 4.71 5.62
N LEU A 212 3.45 3.80 4.79
CA LEU A 212 4.84 3.67 4.43
C LEU A 212 5.07 4.18 3.00
N ILE A 213 6.33 4.51 2.72
CA ILE A 213 6.76 4.97 1.40
C ILE A 213 8.12 4.38 1.04
N SER A 214 8.19 3.84 -0.17
CA SER A 214 9.42 3.30 -0.75
C SER A 214 10.19 4.38 -1.52
N THR A 215 11.52 4.33 -1.45
CA THR A 215 12.43 5.17 -2.23
C THR A 215 13.23 4.33 -3.23
N GLY A 216 13.68 4.95 -4.31
CA GLY A 216 14.41 4.30 -5.39
C GLY A 216 13.51 3.76 -6.51
N ASP A 217 14.15 3.11 -7.48
CA ASP A 217 13.50 2.59 -8.68
C ASP A 217 12.83 1.24 -8.42
N PRO A 218 11.53 1.06 -8.77
CA PRO A 218 10.89 -0.24 -8.77
C PRO A 218 11.38 -1.13 -9.91
N GLU A 219 11.30 -2.44 -9.70
CA GLU A 219 11.62 -3.45 -10.70
C GLU A 219 10.40 -3.84 -11.53
N LYS A 220 10.64 -4.18 -12.80
CA LYS A 220 9.61 -4.70 -13.70
C LYS A 220 9.30 -6.15 -13.33
N VAL A 221 8.04 -6.43 -13.02
CA VAL A 221 7.53 -7.78 -12.71
C VAL A 221 6.40 -8.11 -13.68
N VAL A 222 6.46 -9.30 -14.31
CA VAL A 222 5.39 -9.79 -15.18
C VAL A 222 4.57 -10.81 -14.43
N SER A 223 3.25 -10.56 -14.31
CA SER A 223 2.35 -11.52 -13.69
C SER A 223 2.29 -12.81 -14.51
N LYS A 224 2.60 -13.93 -13.87
CA LYS A 224 2.48 -15.27 -14.48
C LYS A 224 1.04 -15.61 -14.86
N ARG A 225 0.05 -15.02 -14.17
CA ARG A 225 -1.38 -15.31 -14.37
C ARG A 225 -2.01 -14.48 -15.47
N THR A 226 -1.65 -13.21 -15.56
CA THR A 226 -2.34 -12.23 -16.43
C THR A 226 -1.45 -11.68 -17.54
N ALA A 227 -0.16 -12.04 -17.56
CA ALA A 227 0.88 -11.44 -18.41
C ALA A 227 1.01 -9.91 -18.28
N LYS A 228 0.32 -9.30 -17.31
CA LYS A 228 0.36 -7.86 -17.06
C LYS A 228 1.69 -7.47 -16.42
N VAL A 229 2.23 -6.33 -16.85
CA VAL A 229 3.44 -5.74 -16.29
C VAL A 229 3.09 -4.92 -15.04
N PHE A 230 3.89 -5.09 -14.00
CA PHE A 230 3.86 -4.36 -12.75
C PHE A 230 5.24 -3.77 -12.48
N TYR A 231 5.28 -2.71 -11.68
CA TYR A 231 6.53 -2.10 -11.21
C TYR A 231 6.52 -2.12 -9.68
N ASN A 232 7.33 -2.98 -9.08
CA ASN A 232 7.34 -3.26 -7.65
C ASN A 232 8.70 -2.93 -7.03
N HIS A 233 8.70 -2.27 -5.88
CA HIS A 233 9.90 -2.06 -5.07
C HIS A 233 10.35 -3.35 -4.36
N THR A 234 11.65 -3.46 -4.12
CA THR A 234 12.33 -4.64 -3.56
C THR A 234 13.30 -4.23 -2.45
N TRP A 235 13.52 -5.11 -1.47
CA TRP A 235 14.37 -4.82 -0.32
C TRP A 235 15.84 -4.60 -0.68
N GLU A 236 16.32 -5.24 -1.75
CA GLU A 236 17.72 -5.20 -2.18
C GLU A 236 18.11 -3.85 -2.79
N LYS A 237 17.15 -3.09 -3.33
CA LYS A 237 17.40 -1.85 -4.10
C LYS A 237 16.71 -0.62 -3.53
N ASN A 238 15.75 -0.81 -2.63
CA ASN A 238 14.88 0.25 -2.17
C ASN A 238 14.92 0.34 -0.64
N SER A 239 14.53 1.50 -0.12
CA SER A 239 14.37 1.71 1.30
C SER A 239 12.93 2.10 1.58
N LEU A 240 12.40 1.65 2.71
CA LEU A 240 11.01 1.87 3.10
C LEU A 240 10.98 2.73 4.36
N PHE A 241 10.17 3.78 4.37
CA PHE A 241 10.12 4.75 5.46
C PHE A 241 8.69 5.02 5.92
N TRP A 242 8.54 5.45 7.17
CA TRP A 242 7.26 5.92 7.69
C TRP A 242 6.93 7.31 7.13
N ALA A 243 5.77 7.41 6.48
CA ALA A 243 5.21 8.67 6.04
C ALA A 243 4.15 9.21 7.01
N SER A 244 3.35 8.32 7.61
CA SER A 244 2.42 8.70 8.68
C SER A 244 3.15 8.77 10.03
N PRO A 245 2.65 9.58 10.98
CA PRO A 245 3.10 9.55 12.38
C PRO A 245 3.06 8.14 12.97
N ILE A 246 4.00 7.82 13.85
CA ILE A 246 3.93 6.61 14.67
C ILE A 246 3.03 6.90 15.86
N GLN A 247 1.98 6.09 15.98
CA GLN A 247 1.16 6.04 17.18
C GLN A 247 1.52 4.79 17.97
N THR A 248 2.09 5.00 19.15
CA THR A 248 2.39 3.93 20.11
C THR A 248 1.18 3.67 21.00
N MET A 249 1.09 2.45 21.56
CA MET A 249 0.01 2.09 22.49
C MET A 249 -0.06 3.04 23.70
N GLU A 250 1.08 3.46 24.22
CA GLU A 250 1.21 4.38 25.35
C GLU A 250 0.66 5.77 25.02
N ASN A 251 0.97 6.28 23.81
CA ASN A 251 0.46 7.56 23.33
C ASN A 251 -1.06 7.53 23.07
N ASN A 252 -1.60 6.38 22.66
CA ASN A 252 -3.02 6.20 22.34
C ASN A 252 -3.93 6.16 23.58
N LEU A 253 -3.39 5.81 24.75
CA LEU A 253 -4.15 5.85 26.02
C LEU A 253 -4.26 7.25 26.61
N LEU A 254 -3.46 8.21 26.11
CA LEU A 254 -3.26 9.54 26.71
C LEU A 254 -3.78 10.71 25.86
N ARG A 255 -4.28 10.48 24.64
CA ARG A 255 -4.70 11.58 23.75
C ARG A 255 -6.20 11.62 23.49
N ASP A 256 -6.79 12.72 23.92
CA ASP A 256 -8.07 13.21 23.39
C ASP A 256 -7.91 13.56 21.90
N LYS A 257 -8.84 13.03 21.10
CA LYS A 257 -9.06 13.19 19.66
C LYS A 257 -8.25 14.30 18.97
N PHE A 258 -7.06 13.98 18.47
CA PHE A 258 -6.41 14.78 17.43
C PHE A 258 -7.09 14.48 16.07
N ASP A 259 -7.32 15.51 15.25
CA ASP A 259 -7.88 15.42 13.89
C ASP A 259 -6.88 14.84 12.87
N GLU A 260 -6.21 13.74 13.24
CA GLU A 260 -5.19 13.06 12.44
C GLU A 260 -5.78 12.31 11.22
N THR A 261 -7.10 12.13 11.21
CA THR A 261 -7.82 11.45 10.12
C THR A 261 -7.76 12.24 8.81
N LEU A 262 -7.82 13.58 8.88
CA LEU A 262 -7.79 14.46 7.71
C LEU A 262 -6.42 14.45 7.02
N ASN A 263 -5.34 14.47 7.80
CA ASN A 263 -3.97 14.45 7.30
C ASN A 263 -3.61 13.10 6.67
N TYR A 264 -4.07 11.99 7.25
CA TYR A 264 -3.84 10.66 6.67
C TYR A 264 -4.54 10.48 5.31
N SER A 265 -5.81 10.87 5.19
CA SER A 265 -6.55 10.72 3.93
C SER A 265 -5.88 11.47 2.78
N THR A 266 -5.44 12.71 3.04
CA THR A 266 -4.75 13.54 2.07
C THR A 266 -3.39 12.95 1.67
N LEU A 267 -2.60 12.48 2.65
CA LEU A 267 -1.33 11.81 2.41
C LEU A 267 -1.52 10.49 1.62
N LYS A 268 -2.51 9.69 1.98
CA LYS A 268 -2.87 8.46 1.25
C LYS A 268 -3.21 8.77 -0.20
N ASN A 269 -4.02 9.79 -0.44
CA ASN A 269 -4.42 10.19 -1.79
C ASN A 269 -3.23 10.67 -2.63
N ILE A 270 -2.34 11.51 -2.08
CA ILE A 270 -1.18 12.01 -2.82
C ILE A 270 -0.22 10.88 -3.18
N LEU A 271 0.03 9.94 -2.26
CA LEU A 271 0.95 8.83 -2.49
C LEU A 271 0.39 7.78 -3.44
N ASN A 272 -0.92 7.54 -3.39
CA ASN A 272 -1.61 6.68 -4.36
C ASN A 272 -1.59 7.30 -5.76
N ARG A 273 -1.81 8.61 -5.86
CA ARG A 273 -1.69 9.35 -7.14
C ARG A 273 -0.26 9.28 -7.67
N LYS A 274 0.75 9.48 -6.82
CA LYS A 274 2.18 9.30 -7.16
C LYS A 274 2.45 7.93 -7.76
N ARG A 275 2.02 6.85 -7.11
CA ARG A 275 2.23 5.48 -7.60
C ARG A 275 1.54 5.24 -8.95
N ARG A 276 0.31 5.74 -9.11
CA ARG A 276 -0.45 5.63 -10.37
C ARG A 276 0.21 6.42 -11.51
N THR A 277 0.66 7.64 -11.26
CA THR A 277 1.35 8.47 -12.24
C THR A 277 2.70 7.86 -12.63
N GLU A 278 3.47 7.33 -11.68
CA GLU A 278 4.71 6.60 -11.96
C GLU A 278 4.48 5.39 -12.88
N TYR A 279 3.45 4.58 -12.58
CA TYR A 279 3.07 3.45 -13.44
C TYR A 279 2.77 3.91 -14.88
N PHE A 280 1.94 4.95 -15.05
CA PHE A 280 1.57 5.42 -16.39
C PHE A 280 2.75 6.04 -17.15
N LEU A 281 3.65 6.76 -16.48
CA LEU A 281 4.87 7.26 -17.11
C LEU A 281 5.73 6.09 -17.63
N ARG A 282 5.90 5.04 -16.82
CA ARG A 282 6.69 3.86 -17.23
C ARG A 282 6.07 3.13 -18.41
N GLU A 283 4.74 2.93 -18.40
CA GLU A 283 4.05 2.34 -19.54
C GLU A 283 4.14 3.21 -20.78
N LYS A 284 4.00 4.54 -20.66
CA LYS A 284 4.10 5.44 -21.80
C LYS A 284 5.51 5.45 -22.42
N ILE A 285 6.53 5.45 -21.57
CA ILE A 285 7.94 5.31 -21.99
C ILE A 285 8.13 3.98 -22.74
N ARG A 286 7.63 2.87 -22.19
CA ARG A 286 7.71 1.54 -22.80
C ARG A 286 7.04 1.50 -24.17
N GLU A 287 5.83 2.03 -24.29
CA GLU A 287 5.08 2.12 -25.55
C GLU A 287 5.87 2.86 -26.64
N ILE A 288 6.50 4.00 -26.29
CA ILE A 288 7.28 4.80 -27.24
C ILE A 288 8.57 4.09 -27.64
N GLN A 289 9.23 3.40 -26.70
CA GLN A 289 10.46 2.66 -26.96
C GLN A 289 10.23 1.45 -27.87
N GLU A 290 9.11 0.74 -27.69
CA GLU A 290 8.71 -0.41 -28.51
C GLU A 290 8.10 0.00 -29.87
N GLY A 291 7.65 1.26 -30.00
CA GLY A 291 7.09 1.80 -31.22
C GLY A 291 8.09 1.97 -32.37
N LYS A 292 7.59 1.99 -33.61
CA LYS A 292 8.42 2.16 -34.83
C LYS A 292 9.02 3.56 -34.96
N GLU A 293 8.32 4.59 -34.48
CA GLU A 293 8.80 5.98 -34.48
C GLU A 293 9.13 6.41 -33.05
N GLN A 294 10.41 6.31 -32.69
CA GLN A 294 10.90 6.76 -31.40
C GLN A 294 11.08 8.28 -31.41
N ASN A 295 10.09 9.01 -30.90
CA ASN A 295 10.28 10.42 -30.56
C ASN A 295 11.23 10.53 -29.34
N LYS A 296 12.54 10.52 -29.60
CA LYS A 296 13.61 10.54 -28.58
C LYS A 296 13.47 11.70 -27.60
N GLN A 297 12.94 12.83 -28.06
CA GLN A 297 12.80 14.02 -27.23
C GLN A 297 11.62 13.93 -26.28
N TYR A 298 10.46 13.46 -26.77
CA TYR A 298 9.32 13.19 -25.92
C TYR A 298 9.66 12.12 -24.88
N LEU A 299 10.39 11.08 -25.29
CA LEU A 299 10.92 10.07 -24.38
C LEU A 299 11.82 10.68 -23.29
N HIS A 300 12.73 11.58 -23.66
CA HIS A 300 13.57 12.31 -22.70
C HIS A 300 12.74 13.13 -21.70
N TYR A 301 11.71 13.84 -22.17
CA TYR A 301 10.81 14.60 -21.32
C TYR A 301 10.04 13.71 -20.34
N LEU A 302 9.53 12.56 -20.78
CA LEU A 302 8.87 11.58 -19.91
C LEU A 302 9.82 11.03 -18.83
N HIS A 303 11.09 10.78 -19.16
CA HIS A 303 12.09 10.38 -18.17
C HIS A 303 12.34 11.47 -17.11
N ILE A 304 12.36 12.75 -17.50
CA ILE A 304 12.47 13.87 -16.54
C ILE A 304 11.27 13.85 -15.59
N GLN A 305 10.04 13.72 -16.12
CA GLN A 305 8.84 13.68 -15.29
C GLN A 305 8.81 12.46 -14.37
N LEU A 306 9.24 11.30 -14.85
CA LEU A 306 9.37 10.08 -14.05
C LEU A 306 10.28 10.33 -12.84
N LYS A 307 11.49 10.87 -13.06
CA LYS A 307 12.42 11.19 -11.98
C LYS A 307 11.83 12.19 -10.98
N ARG A 308 11.10 13.21 -11.45
CA ARG A 308 10.42 14.18 -10.56
C ARG A 308 9.35 13.52 -9.69
N VAL A 309 8.52 12.65 -10.28
CA VAL A 309 7.47 11.89 -9.57
C VAL A 309 8.08 10.94 -8.54
N GLN A 310 9.20 10.31 -8.85
CA GLN A 310 9.91 9.42 -7.92
C GLN A 310 10.48 10.18 -6.73
N ASN A 311 11.07 11.35 -6.98
CA ASN A 311 11.63 12.20 -5.92
C ASN A 311 10.57 12.73 -4.94
N LEU A 312 9.27 12.67 -5.26
CA LEU A 312 8.21 12.99 -4.31
C LEU A 312 8.25 12.06 -3.09
N ALA A 313 8.76 10.84 -3.23
CA ALA A 313 8.86 9.93 -2.09
C ALA A 313 9.76 10.47 -0.97
N LEU A 314 10.84 11.17 -1.36
CA LEU A 314 11.78 11.78 -0.42
C LEU A 314 11.17 12.96 0.34
N LEU A 315 10.10 13.58 -0.17
CA LEU A 315 9.42 14.66 0.55
C LEU A 315 8.62 14.15 1.74
N PHE A 316 8.27 12.87 1.77
CA PHE A 316 7.38 12.30 2.79
C PHE A 316 8.04 11.17 3.60
N ASN A 317 9.34 10.93 3.47
CA ASN A 317 10.02 9.85 4.18
C ASN A 317 10.23 10.13 5.69
N ASN A 318 9.93 11.34 6.16
CA ASN A 318 10.05 11.73 7.55
C ASN A 318 8.67 11.99 8.16
N SER A 319 8.20 11.02 8.95
CA SER A 319 6.89 11.07 9.62
C SER A 319 6.75 12.24 10.59
N ARG A 320 7.83 12.66 11.26
CA ARG A 320 7.80 13.80 12.21
C ARG A 320 7.61 15.11 11.47
N GLU A 321 8.36 15.33 10.40
CA GLU A 321 8.20 16.52 9.57
C GLU A 321 6.80 16.60 8.94
N ASN A 322 6.22 15.45 8.58
CA ASN A 322 4.86 15.37 8.07
C ASN A 322 3.77 15.71 9.12
N GLN A 323 4.10 15.80 10.41
CA GLN A 323 3.18 16.29 11.45
C GLN A 323 3.11 17.82 11.49
N ASN A 324 4.10 18.53 10.94
CA ASN A 324 4.06 19.97 10.86
C ASN A 324 3.10 20.39 9.73
N ALA A 325 1.92 20.88 10.09
CA ALA A 325 0.85 21.23 9.15
C ALA A 325 1.33 22.15 8.01
N LYS A 326 2.06 23.22 8.34
CA LYS A 326 2.57 24.19 7.35
C LYS A 326 3.54 23.53 6.37
N LEU A 327 4.45 22.70 6.88
CA LEU A 327 5.42 21.98 6.03
C LEU A 327 4.73 20.91 5.18
N LEU A 328 3.76 20.19 5.75
CA LEU A 328 2.95 19.21 5.04
C LEU A 328 2.17 19.87 3.89
N ASP A 329 1.50 20.99 4.13
CA ASP A 329 0.77 21.73 3.09
C ASP A 329 1.68 22.16 1.94
N GLN A 330 2.88 22.65 2.24
CA GLN A 330 3.87 23.00 1.21
C GLN A 330 4.30 21.77 0.39
N ARG A 331 4.55 20.63 1.04
CA ARG A 331 4.90 19.36 0.38
C ARG A 331 3.76 18.84 -0.48
N LEU A 332 2.52 18.91 0.00
CA LEU A 332 1.32 18.52 -0.73
C LEU A 332 1.11 19.40 -1.96
N LEU A 333 1.24 20.72 -1.82
CA LEU A 333 1.15 21.66 -2.94
C LEU A 333 2.20 21.36 -4.01
N ARG A 334 3.47 21.20 -3.60
CA ARG A 334 4.56 20.84 -4.52
C ARG A 334 4.31 19.50 -5.22
N SER A 335 3.82 18.51 -4.48
CA SER A 335 3.51 17.19 -5.02
C SER A 335 2.38 17.24 -6.04
N ASN A 336 1.32 18.00 -5.75
CA ASN A 336 0.22 18.20 -6.70
C ASN A 336 0.69 18.82 -8.00
N GLN A 337 1.56 19.85 -7.93
CA GLN A 337 2.13 20.49 -9.11
C GLN A 337 2.94 19.49 -9.97
N VAL A 338 3.84 18.72 -9.36
CA VAL A 338 4.64 17.71 -10.07
C VAL A 338 3.77 16.63 -10.69
N LEU A 339 2.77 16.12 -9.95
CA LEU A 339 1.88 15.07 -10.44
C LEU A 339 0.97 15.55 -11.57
N GLN A 340 0.58 16.82 -11.56
CA GLN A 340 -0.22 17.43 -12.61
C GLN A 340 0.60 17.60 -13.90
N GLU A 341 1.80 18.15 -13.80
CA GLU A 341 2.72 18.30 -14.95
C GLU A 341 3.07 16.93 -15.56
N ALA A 342 3.35 15.93 -14.72
CA ALA A 342 3.56 14.56 -15.17
C ALA A 342 2.31 13.94 -15.83
N SER A 343 1.11 14.21 -15.31
CA SER A 343 -0.14 13.73 -15.90
C SER A 343 -0.39 14.34 -17.27
N LEU A 344 -0.06 15.61 -17.45
CA LEU A 344 -0.17 16.30 -18.74
C LEU A 344 0.89 15.78 -19.73
N ALA A 345 2.10 15.48 -19.24
CA ALA A 345 3.15 14.85 -20.03
C ALA A 345 2.77 13.47 -20.57
N ILE A 346 2.06 12.63 -19.80
CA ILE A 346 1.60 11.30 -20.25
C ILE A 346 0.63 11.42 -21.44
N HIS A 347 -0.20 12.45 -21.42
CA HIS A 347 -1.31 12.65 -22.34
C HIS A 347 -1.05 13.84 -23.26
N ILE A 348 0.05 13.82 -23.99
CA ILE A 348 0.44 14.94 -24.85
C ILE A 348 -0.58 15.25 -25.96
N ASP A 349 -1.35 14.25 -26.36
CA ASP A 349 -2.52 14.34 -27.22
C ASP A 349 -3.60 15.26 -26.65
N LYS A 350 -3.68 15.39 -25.31
CA LYS A 350 -4.54 16.37 -24.63
C LYS A 350 -4.06 17.81 -24.78
N ILE A 351 -2.83 18.04 -25.24
CA ILE A 351 -2.38 19.40 -25.60
C ILE A 351 -3.23 19.98 -26.73
N ASN A 352 -3.77 19.11 -27.60
CA ASN A 352 -4.64 19.50 -28.70
C ASN A 352 -6.13 19.50 -28.34
N TYR A 353 -6.50 19.15 -27.10
CA TYR A 353 -7.90 19.20 -26.70
C TYR A 353 -8.40 20.64 -26.76
N SER A 354 -9.67 20.82 -27.09
CA SER A 354 -10.30 22.13 -26.93
C SER A 354 -10.33 22.50 -25.44
N PHE A 355 -10.38 23.80 -25.15
CA PHE A 355 -10.57 24.31 -23.79
C PHE A 355 -11.74 23.60 -23.07
N ILE A 356 -12.85 23.36 -23.79
CA ILE A 356 -14.05 22.71 -23.25
C ILE A 356 -13.75 21.28 -22.78
N MET A 357 -13.03 20.48 -23.58
CA MET A 357 -12.69 19.10 -23.18
C MET A 357 -11.74 19.06 -21.98
N ARG A 358 -10.81 20.02 -21.88
CA ARG A 358 -9.94 20.15 -20.71
C ARG A 358 -10.68 20.57 -19.45
N ALA A 359 -11.63 21.50 -19.58
CA ALA A 359 -12.51 21.89 -18.48
C ALA A 359 -13.29 20.68 -17.96
N PHE A 360 -13.92 19.89 -18.81
CA PHE A 360 -14.68 18.71 -18.39
C PHE A 360 -13.85 17.63 -17.67
N GLU A 361 -12.58 17.46 -18.05
CA GLU A 361 -11.70 16.48 -17.40
C GLU A 361 -11.02 17.02 -16.11
N SER A 362 -11.03 18.34 -15.87
CA SER A 362 -10.41 18.92 -14.69
C SER A 362 -11.19 18.56 -13.42
N VAL A 363 -10.47 18.03 -12.42
CA VAL A 363 -11.03 17.75 -11.08
C VAL A 363 -11.47 19.06 -10.42
N SER A 364 -10.68 20.12 -10.55
CA SER A 364 -11.03 21.43 -10.02
C SER A 364 -12.27 22.02 -10.70
N PHE A 365 -12.40 21.89 -12.02
CA PHE A 365 -13.60 22.36 -12.71
C PHE A 365 -14.86 21.55 -12.32
N ASN A 366 -14.76 20.23 -12.20
CA ASN A 366 -15.88 19.40 -11.73
C ASN A 366 -16.30 19.76 -10.29
N GLN A 367 -15.36 20.08 -9.41
CA GLN A 367 -15.67 20.60 -8.08
C GLN A 367 -16.26 22.02 -8.12
N ALA A 368 -15.84 22.87 -9.06
CA ALA A 368 -16.45 24.17 -9.29
C ALA A 368 -17.90 24.03 -9.77
N ILE A 369 -18.20 23.09 -10.67
CA ILE A 369 -19.57 22.77 -11.09
C ILE A 369 -20.40 22.33 -9.90
N LEU A 370 -19.88 21.44 -9.05
CA LEU A 370 -20.58 21.03 -7.84
C LEU A 370 -20.85 22.22 -6.91
N GLY A 371 -19.87 23.12 -6.75
CA GLY A 371 -20.03 24.38 -6.01
C GLY A 371 -21.14 25.27 -6.60
N MET A 372 -21.21 25.40 -7.92
CA MET A 372 -22.28 26.13 -8.61
C MET A 372 -23.66 25.48 -8.41
N ILE A 373 -23.74 24.15 -8.46
CA ILE A 373 -24.99 23.41 -8.16
C ILE A 373 -25.42 23.66 -6.71
N LEU A 374 -24.48 23.63 -5.76
CA LEU A 374 -24.74 23.94 -4.36
C LEU A 374 -25.19 25.39 -4.16
N MET A 375 -24.65 26.36 -4.92
CA MET A 375 -25.15 27.74 -4.92
C MET A 375 -26.61 27.80 -5.36
N ILE A 376 -26.99 27.12 -6.45
CA ILE A 376 -28.39 27.09 -6.93
C ILE A 376 -29.30 26.46 -5.87
N ALA A 377 -28.90 25.33 -5.27
CA ALA A 377 -29.65 24.70 -4.20
C ALA A 377 -29.78 25.63 -2.98
N SER A 378 -28.74 26.39 -2.66
CA SER A 378 -28.75 27.36 -1.56
C SER A 378 -29.77 28.48 -1.78
N VAL A 379 -29.96 28.93 -3.02
CA VAL A 379 -31.01 29.92 -3.37
C VAL A 379 -32.41 29.40 -3.05
N ALA A 380 -32.68 28.11 -3.32
CA ALA A 380 -33.95 27.50 -2.94
C ALA A 380 -34.14 27.43 -1.42
N VAL A 381 -33.05 27.18 -0.67
CA VAL A 381 -33.06 27.17 0.81
C VAL A 381 -33.31 28.56 1.39
N ILE A 382 -32.87 29.64 0.74
CA ILE A 382 -33.14 31.03 1.19
C ILE A 382 -34.65 31.28 1.33
N ALA A 383 -35.47 30.74 0.44
CA ALA A 383 -36.93 30.92 0.49
C ALA A 383 -37.58 30.26 1.72
N ALA A 384 -36.99 29.18 2.26
CA ALA A 384 -37.51 28.47 3.42
C ALA A 384 -36.85 28.93 4.74
N VAL A 385 -35.53 29.12 4.72
CA VAL A 385 -34.70 29.47 5.88
C VAL A 385 -33.61 30.48 5.45
N PRO A 386 -33.92 31.79 5.43
CA PRO A 386 -33.06 32.81 4.83
C PRO A 386 -31.63 32.83 5.36
N VAL A 387 -31.45 32.76 6.68
CA VAL A 387 -30.13 32.84 7.32
C VAL A 387 -29.23 31.66 6.92
N VAL A 388 -29.79 30.44 6.92
CA VAL A 388 -29.06 29.23 6.51
C VAL A 388 -28.74 29.27 5.02
N GLY A 389 -29.71 29.66 4.20
CA GLY A 389 -29.53 29.77 2.75
C GLY A 389 -28.43 30.77 2.35
N VAL A 390 -28.38 31.94 3.00
CA VAL A 390 -27.32 32.94 2.76
C VAL A 390 -25.95 32.41 3.16
N GLY A 391 -25.84 31.74 4.31
CA GLY A 391 -24.59 31.12 4.76
C GLY A 391 -24.08 30.05 3.79
N LEU A 392 -24.96 29.16 3.32
CA LEU A 392 -24.63 28.14 2.32
C LEU A 392 -24.23 28.74 0.97
N LEU A 393 -24.91 29.80 0.53
CA LEU A 393 -24.60 30.49 -0.72
C LEU A 393 -23.20 31.13 -0.67
N ALA A 394 -22.86 31.79 0.43
CA ALA A 394 -21.53 32.40 0.62
C ALA A 394 -20.42 31.34 0.63
N ALA A 395 -20.60 30.25 1.39
CA ALA A 395 -19.64 29.15 1.45
C ALA A 395 -19.45 28.47 0.08
N SER A 396 -20.54 28.21 -0.64
CA SER A 396 -20.51 27.58 -1.96
C SER A 396 -19.87 28.49 -3.02
N SER A 397 -20.09 29.81 -2.91
CA SER A 397 -19.47 30.81 -3.80
C SER A 397 -17.96 30.88 -3.59
N LEU A 398 -17.50 30.90 -2.34
CA LEU A 398 -16.06 30.87 -2.01
C LEU A 398 -15.40 29.58 -2.49
N LEU A 399 -16.04 28.44 -2.27
CA LEU A 399 -15.56 27.15 -2.77
C LEU A 399 -15.46 27.16 -4.30
N THR A 400 -16.48 27.63 -5.00
CA THR A 400 -16.51 27.74 -6.46
C THR A 400 -15.38 28.63 -6.98
N ALA A 401 -15.22 29.83 -6.41
CA ALA A 401 -14.17 30.76 -6.79
C ALA A 401 -12.76 30.17 -6.58
N TYR A 402 -12.55 29.50 -5.44
CA TYR A 402 -11.29 28.81 -5.15
C TYR A 402 -10.99 27.72 -6.20
N GLN A 403 -11.99 26.93 -6.57
CA GLN A 403 -11.83 25.85 -7.56
C GLN A 403 -11.62 26.37 -8.98
N LEU A 404 -12.34 27.43 -9.38
CA LEU A 404 -12.12 28.11 -10.67
C LEU A 404 -10.71 28.72 -10.75
N HIS A 405 -10.22 29.31 -9.66
CA HIS A 405 -8.85 29.78 -9.59
C HIS A 405 -7.83 28.64 -9.69
N GLY A 406 -8.15 27.48 -9.10
CA GLY A 406 -7.43 26.23 -9.30
C GLY A 406 -7.33 25.88 -10.79
N PHE A 407 -8.47 25.77 -11.47
CA PHE A 407 -8.55 25.49 -12.91
C PHE A 407 -7.77 26.51 -13.76
N TYR A 408 -7.86 27.81 -13.46
CA TYR A 408 -7.08 28.85 -14.14
C TYR A 408 -5.57 28.63 -14.03
N LYS A 409 -5.07 28.21 -12.86
CA LYS A 409 -3.65 27.84 -12.71
C LYS A 409 -3.29 26.59 -13.50
N GLU A 410 -4.22 25.64 -13.63
CA GLU A 410 -4.03 24.47 -14.51
C GLU A 410 -3.88 24.91 -15.97
N GLU A 411 -4.72 25.84 -16.44
CA GLU A 411 -4.68 26.37 -17.81
C GLU A 411 -3.43 27.21 -18.08
N ILE A 412 -2.99 28.08 -17.15
CA ILE A 412 -1.70 28.79 -17.31
C ILE A 412 -0.56 27.78 -17.49
N LYS A 413 -0.48 26.78 -16.62
CA LYS A 413 0.57 25.74 -16.71
C LYS A 413 0.47 24.94 -17.99
N PHE A 414 -0.75 24.66 -18.43
CA PHE A 414 -0.98 23.99 -19.69
C PHE A 414 -0.47 24.83 -20.86
N ASP A 415 -0.77 26.13 -20.87
CA ASP A 415 -0.28 27.05 -21.89
C ASP A 415 1.25 27.18 -21.83
N GLU A 416 1.86 27.30 -20.64
CA GLU A 416 3.31 27.30 -20.46
C GLU A 416 3.96 26.00 -20.97
N MET A 417 3.33 24.85 -20.72
CA MET A 417 3.81 23.57 -21.22
C MET A 417 3.60 23.41 -22.71
N ARG A 418 2.46 23.88 -23.25
CA ARG A 418 2.22 23.93 -24.69
C ARG A 418 3.24 24.83 -25.35
N GLU A 419 3.52 26.00 -24.80
CA GLU A 419 4.49 26.94 -25.32
C GLU A 419 5.92 26.40 -25.19
N SER A 420 6.28 25.81 -24.06
CA SER A 420 7.56 25.11 -23.86
C SER A 420 7.74 23.98 -24.86
N PHE A 421 6.71 23.15 -25.06
CA PHE A 421 6.72 22.05 -26.03
C PHE A 421 6.74 22.56 -27.48
N TYR A 422 6.00 23.63 -27.77
CA TYR A 422 5.91 24.25 -29.09
C TYR A 422 7.19 24.98 -29.47
N ASN A 423 7.76 25.79 -28.58
CA ASN A 423 9.07 26.42 -28.73
C ASN A 423 10.18 25.38 -28.86
N PHE A 424 10.07 24.27 -28.12
CA PHE A 424 10.98 23.14 -28.24
C PHE A 424 10.83 22.40 -29.59
N SER A 425 9.61 22.25 -30.12
CA SER A 425 9.32 21.68 -31.44
C SER A 425 9.81 22.58 -32.60
N LEU A 426 9.48 23.88 -32.55
CA LEU A 426 9.83 24.88 -33.57
C LEU A 426 11.34 25.11 -33.71
N LYS A 427 12.08 25.15 -32.60
CA LYS A 427 13.54 25.30 -32.60
C LYS A 427 14.25 24.13 -33.27
N ASN A 428 13.55 23.02 -33.50
CA ASN A 428 14.09 21.81 -34.11
C ASN A 428 13.65 21.62 -35.56
N GLN A 429 12.43 22.01 -35.95
CA GLN A 429 12.08 22.13 -37.38
C GLN A 429 13.02 23.08 -38.12
N THR A 430 13.43 24.18 -37.47
CA THR A 430 14.42 25.12 -38.00
C THR A 430 15.85 24.56 -38.03
N ARG A 431 16.17 23.53 -37.23
CA ARG A 431 17.47 22.82 -37.30
C ARG A 431 17.50 21.75 -38.39
N GLU A 432 16.40 21.05 -38.62
CA GLU A 432 16.29 20.05 -39.71
C GLU A 432 16.15 20.72 -41.09
N LEU A 433 15.52 21.89 -41.18
CA LEU A 433 15.46 22.70 -42.42
C LEU A 433 16.72 23.57 -42.64
N GLY A 434 17.60 23.68 -41.64
CA GLY A 434 18.78 24.55 -41.65
C GLY A 434 20.11 23.84 -41.89
N GLN A 435 20.13 22.52 -42.05
CA GLN A 435 21.34 21.79 -42.49
C GLN A 435 21.27 21.56 -44.00
N PRO A 436 22.04 22.29 -44.83
CA PRO A 436 22.23 21.87 -46.21
C PRO A 436 22.82 20.45 -46.18
N TYR A 437 22.21 19.54 -46.93
CA TYR A 437 22.78 18.23 -47.24
C TYR A 437 24.15 18.43 -47.87
N VAL A 438 25.20 18.40 -47.07
CA VAL A 438 26.56 18.16 -47.56
C VAL A 438 26.62 16.66 -47.80
N MET A 439 26.32 16.25 -49.04
CA MET A 439 26.69 14.92 -49.50
C MET A 439 28.21 14.83 -49.46
N ALA A 440 28.73 14.08 -48.50
CA ALA A 440 30.12 13.64 -48.52
C ALA A 440 30.25 12.60 -49.65
N ILE A 441 31.03 12.96 -50.66
CA ILE A 441 31.55 12.07 -51.71
C ILE A 441 32.70 11.24 -51.13
#